data_AF-A0A2A2HN12-F1
#
_entry.id   AF-A0A2A2HN12-F1
#
_cell.length_a   1.000
_cell.length_b   1.000
_cell.length_c   1.000
_cell.angle_alpha   90.00
_cell.angle_beta   90.00
_cell.angle_gamma   90.00
#
_symmetry.space_group_name_H-M   'P 1'
#
loop_
_entity.id
_entity.type
_entity.pdbx_description
1 polymer ?
#
loop_
_entity_poly.entity_id
_entity_poly.type
_entity_poly.pdbx_seq_one_letter_code
_entity_poly.pdbx_strand_id
1 'polypeptide(L)'
;MKTYCFNVTTGSPVWSTSSNTTGGWTCSVAVANGLVYVGGEEGFYDYNKLYALNASTGDIVWYAPHAGSSPALSDGMLFSIGSDQKVYAFKDSLISPVAAFSATPTSGNSPLKVQFTDKSSNSPTSWNWSFGDSSSSTLQNPAHTYSKAGKYTVSLTVKNAAGTTTKIIKDYITVKKAPVKPVAAFSASPTSGKCTIKGAVY
;
A
#
# COMPACT_ATOMS: atom_id res chain seq x y z
N MET A 1 -27.07 19.99 22.55
CA MET A 1 -26.80 20.28 21.13
C MET A 1 -26.36 19.00 20.43
N LYS A 2 -26.73 18.82 19.16
CA LYS A 2 -26.41 17.62 18.38
C LYS A 2 -25.74 18.04 17.06
N THR A 3 -24.83 17.21 16.58
CA THR A 3 -24.28 17.31 15.23
C THR A 3 -25.11 16.44 14.30
N TYR A 4 -25.42 16.97 13.12
CA TYR A 4 -26.21 16.29 12.08
C TYR A 4 -25.39 16.19 10.80
N CYS A 5 -25.57 15.09 10.09
CA CYS A 5 -25.10 14.92 8.72
C CYS A 5 -26.29 14.80 7.78
N PHE A 6 -26.22 15.50 6.66
CA PHE A 6 -27.24 15.49 5.62
C PHE A 6 -26.63 15.10 4.29
N ASN A 7 -27.43 14.46 3.44
CA ASN A 7 -27.06 14.20 2.06
C ASN A 7 -27.04 15.53 1.30
N VAL A 8 -25.90 15.87 0.69
CA VAL A 8 -25.72 17.16 0.01
C VAL A 8 -26.64 17.35 -1.19
N THR A 9 -27.06 16.27 -1.85
CA THR A 9 -27.90 16.32 -3.05
C THR A 9 -29.38 16.35 -2.69
N THR A 10 -29.81 15.58 -1.69
CA THR A 10 -31.23 15.43 -1.35
C THR A 10 -31.66 16.24 -0.12
N GLY A 11 -30.72 16.73 0.69
CA GLY A 11 -31.00 17.38 1.97
C GLY A 11 -31.54 16.43 3.05
N SER A 12 -31.62 15.13 2.78
CA SER A 12 -32.17 14.15 3.73
C SER A 12 -31.17 13.86 4.86
N PRO A 13 -31.63 13.67 6.11
CA PRO A 13 -30.74 13.33 7.21
C PRO A 13 -30.09 11.97 6.98
N VAL A 14 -28.78 11.88 7.20
CA VAL A 14 -28.00 10.64 7.13
C VAL A 14 -27.83 10.07 8.54
N TRP A 15 -27.32 10.89 9.46
CA TRP A 15 -27.15 10.52 10.86
C TRP A 15 -27.15 11.76 11.76
N SER A 16 -27.30 11.53 13.07
CA SER A 16 -27.11 12.55 14.11
C SER A 16 -26.41 11.95 15.30
N THR A 17 -25.61 12.73 16.03
CA THR A 17 -24.95 12.27 17.25
C THR A 17 -25.98 11.90 18.33
N SER A 18 -25.69 10.83 19.08
CA SER A 18 -26.50 10.42 20.22
C SER A 18 -26.31 11.33 21.44
N SER A 19 -25.12 11.93 21.58
CA SER A 19 -24.80 12.89 22.64
C SER A 19 -25.40 14.27 22.38
N ASN A 20 -25.83 14.92 23.45
CA ASN A 20 -26.30 16.30 23.48
C ASN A 20 -25.16 17.32 23.77
N THR A 21 -23.90 16.91 23.74
CA THR A 21 -22.73 17.78 23.99
C THR A 21 -21.82 17.92 22.77
N THR A 22 -22.19 17.31 21.65
CA THR A 22 -21.40 17.30 20.41
C THR A 22 -21.95 18.35 19.44
N GLY A 23 -21.10 19.32 19.07
CA GLY A 23 -21.49 20.48 18.27
C GLY A 23 -22.03 21.63 19.14
N GLY A 24 -21.30 22.75 19.19
CA GLY A 24 -21.68 24.01 19.84
C GLY A 24 -22.05 25.10 18.82
N TRP A 25 -22.74 26.17 19.25
CA TRP A 25 -23.22 27.25 18.36
C TRP A 25 -22.11 28.06 17.64
N THR A 26 -20.84 27.85 17.97
CA THR A 26 -19.71 28.68 17.48
C THR A 26 -18.55 27.90 16.87
N CYS A 27 -18.63 26.56 16.76
CA CYS A 27 -17.54 25.77 16.19
C CYS A 27 -17.79 25.40 14.72
N SER A 28 -16.83 25.75 13.87
CA SER A 28 -16.70 25.13 12.53
C SER A 28 -16.30 23.66 12.67
N VAL A 29 -16.52 22.88 11.63
CA VAL A 29 -16.04 21.49 11.56
C VAL A 29 -14.84 21.38 10.64
N ALA A 30 -13.98 20.40 10.90
CA ALA A 30 -12.93 19.99 9.98
C ALA A 30 -13.14 18.51 9.61
N VAL A 31 -12.83 18.10 8.39
CA VAL A 31 -13.04 16.71 7.93
C VAL A 31 -11.78 16.20 7.26
N ALA A 32 -11.27 15.06 7.73
CA ALA A 32 -10.16 14.35 7.08
C ALA A 32 -10.18 12.87 7.44
N ASN A 33 -9.62 12.02 6.58
CA ASN A 33 -9.40 10.59 6.82
C ASN A 33 -10.66 9.82 7.28
N GLY A 34 -11.84 10.20 6.81
CA GLY A 34 -13.11 9.58 7.21
C GLY A 34 -13.61 9.99 8.59
N LEU A 35 -13.02 11.03 9.19
CA LEU A 35 -13.41 11.60 10.46
C LEU A 35 -13.92 13.03 10.30
N VAL A 36 -14.95 13.37 11.09
CA VAL A 36 -15.46 14.73 11.28
C VAL A 36 -15.01 15.21 12.66
N TYR A 37 -14.20 16.26 12.69
CA TYR A 37 -13.75 16.92 13.90
C TYR A 37 -14.66 18.10 14.21
N VAL A 38 -15.17 18.14 15.44
CA VAL A 38 -16.10 19.17 15.87
C VAL A 38 -15.86 19.52 17.34
N GLY A 39 -15.85 20.81 17.64
CA GLY A 39 -15.86 21.30 19.00
C GLY A 39 -17.16 20.93 19.71
N GLY A 40 -17.11 20.68 20.99
CA GLY A 40 -18.30 20.43 21.79
C GLY A 40 -18.29 21.19 23.10
N GLU A 41 -19.48 21.31 23.66
CA GLU A 41 -19.83 22.21 24.75
C GLU A 41 -20.43 21.39 25.91
N GLU A 42 -19.91 21.61 27.12
CA GLU A 42 -20.53 21.16 28.37
C GLU A 42 -20.94 22.35 29.23
N GLY A 43 -21.77 23.24 28.68
CA GLY A 43 -22.29 24.43 29.36
C GLY A 43 -21.87 25.73 28.69
N PHE A 44 -22.50 26.83 29.10
CA PHE A 44 -22.40 28.14 28.43
C PHE A 44 -20.94 28.63 28.34
N TYR A 45 -20.41 28.75 27.11
CA TYR A 45 -19.02 29.13 26.78
C TYR A 45 -17.92 28.11 27.15
N ASP A 46 -18.28 26.86 27.40
CA ASP A 46 -17.31 25.85 27.81
C ASP A 46 -16.76 25.04 26.63
N TYR A 47 -15.70 25.54 26.00
CA TYR A 47 -14.99 24.93 24.85
C TYR A 47 -14.09 23.76 25.27
N ASN A 48 -14.64 22.82 26.01
CA ASN A 48 -13.85 21.87 26.77
C ASN A 48 -13.54 20.56 26.05
N LYS A 49 -14.18 20.24 24.92
CA LYS A 49 -13.93 18.96 24.24
C LYS A 49 -13.90 19.09 22.73
N LEU A 50 -12.86 18.54 22.10
CA LEU A 50 -12.84 18.24 20.68
C LEU A 50 -13.33 16.80 20.48
N TYR A 51 -14.25 16.58 19.56
CA TYR A 51 -14.71 15.24 19.19
C TYR A 51 -14.24 14.88 17.79
N ALA A 52 -13.81 13.64 17.61
CA ALA A 52 -13.66 13.01 16.31
C ALA A 52 -14.80 12.01 16.12
N LEU A 53 -15.61 12.23 15.09
CA LEU A 53 -16.75 11.41 14.74
C LEU A 53 -16.44 10.61 13.48
N ASN A 54 -16.95 9.38 13.38
CA ASN A 54 -16.95 8.65 12.13
C ASN A 54 -17.84 9.39 11.13
N ALA A 55 -17.31 9.77 9.96
CA ALA A 55 -18.05 10.57 8.98
C ALA A 55 -19.26 9.84 8.38
N SER A 56 -19.26 8.51 8.39
CA SER A 56 -20.33 7.69 7.83
C SER A 56 -21.43 7.37 8.84
N THR A 57 -21.09 7.25 10.13
CA THR A 57 -22.05 6.80 11.16
C THR A 57 -22.40 7.86 12.20
N GLY A 58 -21.55 8.86 12.39
CA GLY A 58 -21.69 9.87 13.45
C GLY A 58 -21.24 9.38 14.84
N ASP A 59 -20.71 8.17 14.95
CA ASP A 59 -20.22 7.62 16.22
C ASP A 59 -18.98 8.35 16.69
N ILE A 60 -18.88 8.61 18.00
CA ILE A 60 -17.68 9.18 18.61
C ILE A 60 -16.57 8.13 18.55
N VAL A 61 -15.49 8.45 17.83
CA VAL A 61 -14.29 7.60 17.74
C VAL A 61 -13.35 7.91 18.91
N TRP A 62 -13.12 9.20 19.17
CA TRP A 62 -12.36 9.68 20.32
C TRP A 62 -12.73 11.13 20.66
N TYR A 63 -12.34 11.60 21.85
CA TYR A 63 -12.42 13.01 22.22
C TYR A 63 -11.14 13.47 22.91
N ALA A 64 -10.82 14.76 22.80
CA ALA A 64 -9.71 15.39 23.51
C ALA A 64 -10.24 16.49 24.44
N PRO A 65 -9.85 16.49 25.72
CA PRO A 65 -10.23 17.56 26.63
C PRO A 65 -9.49 18.85 26.28
N HIS A 66 -10.07 19.98 26.69
CA HIS A 66 -9.55 21.33 26.53
C HIS A 66 -9.31 21.77 25.09
N ALA A 67 -9.95 21.19 24.07
CA ALA A 67 -9.68 21.54 22.66
C ALA A 67 -10.95 21.87 21.87
N GLY A 68 -12.02 22.33 22.53
CA GLY A 68 -13.37 22.41 21.97
C GLY A 68 -13.68 23.61 21.07
N SER A 69 -12.68 24.36 20.58
CA SER A 69 -12.89 25.42 19.59
C SER A 69 -13.08 24.86 18.17
N SER A 70 -13.03 25.73 17.16
CA SER A 70 -13.08 25.38 15.75
C SER A 70 -11.80 24.65 15.31
N PRO A 71 -11.84 23.34 15.00
CA PRO A 71 -10.70 22.65 14.45
C PRO A 71 -10.30 23.18 13.06
N ALA A 72 -9.01 23.15 12.78
CA ALA A 72 -8.43 23.40 11.47
C ALA A 72 -7.48 22.26 11.09
N LEU A 73 -7.37 21.95 9.80
CA LEU A 73 -6.44 20.97 9.28
C LEU A 73 -5.36 21.67 8.47
N SER A 74 -4.09 21.37 8.76
CA SER A 74 -2.95 21.83 7.95
C SER A 74 -1.86 20.77 7.99
N ASP A 75 -1.28 20.44 6.84
CA ASP A 75 -0.14 19.50 6.70
C ASP A 75 -0.33 18.16 7.42
N GLY A 76 -1.55 17.60 7.38
CA GLY A 76 -1.88 16.34 8.04
C GLY A 76 -1.93 16.42 9.57
N MET A 77 -1.97 17.63 10.11
CA MET A 77 -2.17 17.91 11.53
C MET A 77 -3.53 18.58 11.73
N LEU A 78 -4.18 18.20 12.82
CA LEU A 78 -5.40 18.82 13.30
C LEU A 78 -5.03 19.80 14.41
N PHE A 79 -5.43 21.05 14.25
CA PHE A 79 -5.22 22.10 15.22
C PHE A 79 -6.54 22.48 15.84
N SER A 80 -6.56 22.71 17.16
CA SER A 80 -7.71 23.33 17.82
C SER A 80 -7.23 24.17 18.99
N ILE A 81 -8.03 25.16 19.38
CA ILE A 81 -7.75 26.03 20.52
C ILE A 81 -8.60 25.58 21.70
N GLY A 82 -8.00 25.62 22.88
CA GLY A 82 -8.67 25.28 24.12
C GLY A 82 -9.34 26.43 24.85
N SER A 83 -10.22 26.07 25.78
CA SER A 83 -10.73 26.99 26.81
C SER A 83 -9.60 27.58 27.67
N ASP A 84 -8.46 26.91 27.74
CA ASP A 84 -7.25 27.38 28.43
C ASP A 84 -6.36 28.30 27.57
N GLN A 85 -6.86 28.73 26.40
CA GLN A 85 -6.17 29.60 25.44
C GLN A 85 -4.90 29.00 24.83
N LYS A 86 -4.69 27.68 24.93
CA LYS A 86 -3.58 26.99 24.27
C LYS A 86 -3.98 26.48 22.89
N VAL A 87 -2.97 26.37 22.02
CA VAL A 87 -3.09 25.71 20.73
C VAL A 87 -2.71 24.24 20.90
N TYR A 88 -3.63 23.35 20.58
CA TYR A 88 -3.43 21.92 20.56
C TYR A 88 -3.20 21.46 19.13
N ALA A 89 -2.20 20.62 18.94
CA ALA A 89 -1.87 20.01 17.67
C ALA A 89 -1.96 18.49 17.81
N PHE A 90 -2.88 17.89 17.07
CA PHE A 90 -3.09 16.46 16.99
C PHE A 90 -2.48 15.96 15.68
N LYS A 91 -1.55 15.02 15.80
CA LYS A 91 -0.93 14.35 14.67
C LYS A 91 -1.24 12.86 14.80
N ASP A 92 -1.63 12.23 13.69
CA ASP A 92 -1.71 10.77 13.67
C ASP A 92 -0.37 10.20 14.14
N SER A 93 -0.45 9.27 15.08
CA SER A 93 0.74 8.50 15.48
C SER A 93 1.18 7.72 14.25
N LEU A 94 2.23 8.21 13.58
CA LEU A 94 2.80 7.54 12.44
C LEU A 94 3.29 6.18 12.93
N ILE A 95 2.77 5.10 12.35
CA ILE A 95 3.22 3.75 12.63
C ILE A 95 4.26 3.40 11.58
N SER A 96 5.41 2.86 11.98
CA SER A 96 6.44 2.41 11.03
C SER A 96 5.83 1.39 10.05
N PRO A 97 6.29 1.36 8.78
CA PRO A 97 5.73 0.47 7.79
C PRO A 97 5.98 -0.98 8.19
N VAL A 98 5.12 -1.91 7.79
CA VAL A 98 5.44 -3.35 7.90
C VAL A 98 5.77 -3.86 6.52
N ALA A 99 7.05 -4.13 6.27
CA ALA A 99 7.53 -4.65 4.99
C ALA A 99 6.95 -6.04 4.70
N ALA A 100 6.25 -6.19 3.57
CA ALA A 100 5.76 -7.48 3.09
C ALA A 100 5.72 -7.49 1.56
N PHE A 101 5.97 -8.65 0.96
CA PHE A 101 5.94 -8.78 -0.50
C PHE A 101 5.66 -10.21 -0.97
N SER A 102 5.32 -10.31 -2.25
CA SER A 102 5.19 -11.57 -3.00
C SER A 102 5.87 -11.46 -4.37
N ALA A 103 6.08 -12.58 -5.04
CA ALA A 103 6.69 -12.63 -6.36
C ALA A 103 6.13 -13.78 -7.19
N THR A 104 6.01 -13.59 -8.51
CA THR A 104 5.52 -14.61 -9.44
C THR A 104 6.26 -14.55 -10.78
N PRO A 105 6.77 -15.67 -11.32
CA PRO A 105 6.96 -16.97 -10.66
C PRO A 105 8.12 -16.97 -9.66
N THR A 106 8.11 -17.90 -8.70
CA THR A 106 9.23 -18.11 -7.75
C THR A 106 10.25 -19.15 -8.24
N SER A 107 9.96 -19.86 -9.33
CA SER A 107 10.93 -20.76 -9.96
C SER A 107 10.72 -20.92 -11.47
N GLY A 108 11.79 -21.27 -12.18
CA GLY A 108 11.75 -21.49 -13.63
C GLY A 108 13.16 -21.62 -14.22
N ASN A 109 13.28 -21.63 -15.54
CA ASN A 109 14.57 -21.72 -16.23
C ASN A 109 15.14 -20.32 -16.53
N SER A 110 16.47 -20.19 -16.59
CA SER A 110 17.11 -18.94 -17.03
C SER A 110 16.91 -18.69 -18.54
N PRO A 111 16.60 -17.46 -18.98
CA PRO A 111 16.31 -16.28 -18.17
C PRO A 111 14.89 -16.35 -17.56
N LEU A 112 14.79 -16.06 -16.25
CA LEU A 112 13.52 -16.06 -15.54
C LEU A 112 13.07 -14.62 -15.25
N LYS A 113 11.99 -14.18 -15.91
CA LYS A 113 11.32 -12.91 -15.60
C LYS A 113 10.36 -13.10 -14.43
N VAL A 114 10.56 -12.34 -13.35
CA VAL A 114 9.79 -12.38 -12.11
C VAL A 114 9.13 -11.03 -11.88
N GLN A 115 7.83 -11.04 -11.62
CA GLN A 115 7.08 -9.86 -11.18
C GLN A 115 7.03 -9.85 -9.65
N PHE A 116 7.48 -8.76 -9.04
CA PHE A 116 7.35 -8.53 -7.60
C PHE A 116 6.14 -7.66 -7.32
N THR A 117 5.50 -7.92 -6.18
CA THR A 117 4.33 -7.17 -5.71
C THR A 117 4.51 -6.80 -4.25
N ASP A 118 4.46 -5.51 -3.98
CA ASP A 118 4.44 -4.95 -2.63
C ASP A 118 3.13 -5.32 -1.91
N LYS A 119 3.27 -5.72 -0.65
CA LYS A 119 2.17 -6.03 0.27
C LYS A 119 2.35 -5.32 1.61
N SER A 120 3.23 -4.31 1.65
CA SER A 120 3.58 -3.60 2.88
C SER A 120 2.41 -2.78 3.40
N SER A 121 2.31 -2.64 4.72
CA SER A 121 1.25 -1.86 5.39
C SER A 121 1.79 -0.60 6.07
N ASN A 122 0.88 0.20 6.63
CA ASN A 122 1.13 1.51 7.27
C ASN A 122 1.73 2.55 6.31
N SER A 123 1.18 2.65 5.10
CA SER A 123 1.44 3.73 4.14
C SER A 123 2.92 3.99 3.85
N PRO A 124 3.66 3.02 3.29
CA PRO A 124 5.02 3.25 2.82
C PRO A 124 5.04 4.32 1.72
N THR A 125 6.05 5.19 1.75
CA THR A 125 6.25 6.27 0.77
C THR A 125 7.49 6.07 -0.11
N SER A 126 8.31 5.06 0.18
CA SER A 126 9.46 4.68 -0.64
C SER A 126 9.80 3.20 -0.50
N TRP A 127 10.34 2.61 -1.57
CA TRP A 127 10.70 1.20 -1.68
C TRP A 127 12.16 1.08 -2.13
N ASN A 128 12.85 0.07 -1.63
CA ASN A 128 14.18 -0.32 -2.08
C ASN A 128 14.28 -1.85 -2.08
N TRP A 129 14.35 -2.43 -3.26
CA TRP A 129 14.46 -3.86 -3.50
C TRP A 129 15.90 -4.27 -3.69
N SER A 130 16.30 -5.41 -3.11
CA SER A 130 17.49 -6.15 -3.51
C SER A 130 17.08 -7.53 -4.00
N PHE A 131 17.44 -7.85 -5.24
CA PHE A 131 17.02 -9.11 -5.88
C PHE A 131 17.95 -10.29 -5.59
N GLY A 132 19.07 -10.07 -4.89
CA GLY A 132 20.05 -11.10 -4.53
C GLY A 132 21.10 -11.40 -5.60
N ASP A 133 21.09 -10.68 -6.72
CA ASP A 133 22.01 -10.86 -7.85
C ASP A 133 22.82 -9.57 -8.16
N SER A 134 23.00 -8.72 -7.15
CA SER A 134 23.58 -7.35 -7.20
C SER A 134 22.72 -6.26 -7.85
N SER A 135 21.53 -6.59 -8.36
CA SER A 135 20.60 -5.59 -8.87
C SER A 135 19.59 -5.12 -7.81
N SER A 136 19.01 -3.93 -8.04
CA SER A 136 18.06 -3.28 -7.14
C SER A 136 16.98 -2.52 -7.91
N SER A 137 15.91 -2.10 -7.21
CA SER A 137 14.87 -1.25 -7.78
C SER A 137 14.22 -0.38 -6.71
N THR A 138 13.74 0.79 -7.10
CA THR A 138 12.96 1.72 -6.24
C THR A 138 11.48 1.77 -6.57
N LEU A 139 11.04 1.00 -7.58
CA LEU A 139 9.63 0.90 -7.94
C LEU A 139 8.86 0.12 -6.86
N GLN A 140 7.60 0.45 -6.66
CA GLN A 140 6.74 -0.30 -5.74
C GLN A 140 6.53 -1.76 -6.19
N ASN A 141 6.27 -1.97 -7.50
CA ASN A 141 6.00 -3.29 -8.07
C ASN A 141 6.93 -3.59 -9.27
N PRO A 142 8.23 -3.85 -9.04
CA PRO A 142 9.19 -4.03 -10.12
C PRO A 142 9.04 -5.39 -10.82
N ALA A 143 9.40 -5.42 -12.11
CA ALA A 143 9.72 -6.65 -12.82
C ALA A 143 11.23 -6.80 -12.91
N HIS A 144 11.76 -7.99 -12.61
CA HIS A 144 13.19 -8.29 -12.67
C HIS A 144 13.46 -9.56 -13.46
N THR A 145 14.59 -9.64 -14.17
CA THR A 145 14.96 -10.82 -14.96
C THR A 145 16.26 -11.42 -14.47
N TYR A 146 16.20 -12.64 -13.97
CA TYR A 146 17.37 -13.40 -13.55
C TYR A 146 17.99 -14.14 -14.74
N SER A 147 19.19 -13.76 -15.13
CA SER A 147 19.89 -14.29 -16.31
C SER A 147 20.67 -15.59 -16.04
N LYS A 148 21.00 -15.89 -14.78
CA LYS A 148 21.80 -17.05 -14.39
C LYS A 148 21.00 -18.00 -13.51
N ALA A 149 21.36 -19.28 -13.54
CA ALA A 149 20.82 -20.27 -12.61
C ALA A 149 21.39 -20.02 -11.20
N GLY A 150 20.55 -20.21 -10.18
CA GLY A 150 20.89 -19.94 -8.79
C GLY A 150 19.67 -19.84 -7.89
N LYS A 151 19.91 -19.75 -6.59
CA LYS A 151 18.91 -19.38 -5.58
C LYS A 151 19.19 -17.96 -5.13
N TYR A 152 18.16 -17.13 -5.11
CA TYR A 152 18.29 -15.70 -4.84
C TYR A 152 17.50 -15.32 -3.58
N THR A 153 18.21 -14.70 -2.63
CA THR A 153 17.59 -14.08 -1.45
C THR A 153 17.11 -12.68 -1.83
N VAL A 154 15.82 -12.41 -1.61
CA VAL A 154 15.21 -11.12 -1.95
C VAL A 154 14.94 -10.33 -0.68
N SER A 155 15.24 -9.04 -0.71
CA SER A 155 14.85 -8.10 0.34
C SER A 155 14.06 -6.91 -0.20
N LEU A 156 13.12 -6.43 0.62
CA LEU A 156 12.39 -5.19 0.41
C LEU A 156 12.55 -4.33 1.66
N THR A 157 13.11 -3.14 1.50
CA THR A 157 13.12 -2.09 2.50
C THR A 157 12.08 -1.04 2.14
N VAL A 158 11.16 -0.76 3.04
CA VAL A 158 10.14 0.30 2.90
C VAL A 158 10.29 1.35 3.99
N LYS A 159 9.96 2.59 3.65
CA LYS A 159 10.03 3.73 4.57
C LYS A 159 8.80 4.60 4.47
N ASN A 160 8.39 5.16 5.60
CA ASN A 160 7.45 6.28 5.71
C ASN A 160 8.02 7.34 6.69
N ALA A 161 7.22 8.35 7.03
CA ALA A 161 7.64 9.39 7.98
C ALA A 161 7.85 8.89 9.43
N ALA A 162 7.30 7.73 9.79
CA ALA A 162 7.50 7.10 11.10
C ALA A 162 8.77 6.25 11.21
N GLY A 163 9.30 5.78 10.09
CA GLY A 163 10.50 4.94 10.10
C GLY A 163 10.65 4.06 8.88
N THR A 164 11.58 3.11 9.01
CA THR A 164 12.01 2.21 7.94
C THR A 164 11.95 0.78 8.45
N THR A 165 11.44 -0.15 7.64
CA THR A 165 11.48 -1.58 7.92
C THR A 165 11.91 -2.39 6.71
N THR A 166 12.49 -3.57 6.96
CA THR A 166 13.01 -4.45 5.93
C THR A 166 12.47 -5.85 6.11
N LYS A 167 12.01 -6.45 5.01
CA LYS A 167 11.69 -7.88 4.93
C LYS A 167 12.73 -8.58 4.07
N ILE A 168 13.21 -9.73 4.53
CA ILE A 168 14.14 -10.59 3.79
C ILE A 168 13.52 -11.98 3.68
N ILE A 169 13.51 -12.56 2.49
CA ILE A 169 13.11 -13.96 2.25
C ILE A 169 14.30 -14.67 1.60
N LYS A 170 14.89 -15.62 2.33
CA LYS A 170 16.05 -16.41 1.87
C LYS A 170 15.62 -17.40 0.79
N ASP A 171 16.48 -17.59 -0.21
CA ASP A 171 16.29 -18.54 -1.32
C ASP A 171 14.91 -18.43 -2.00
N TYR A 172 14.39 -17.21 -2.09
CA TYR A 172 13.01 -16.98 -2.49
C TYR A 172 12.74 -17.28 -3.97
N ILE A 173 13.71 -16.97 -4.85
CA ILE A 173 13.63 -17.26 -6.27
C ILE A 173 14.63 -18.35 -6.64
N THR A 174 14.17 -19.41 -7.30
CA THR A 174 14.99 -20.53 -7.77
C THR A 174 15.02 -20.58 -9.30
N VAL A 175 16.18 -20.24 -9.88
CA VAL A 175 16.40 -20.30 -11.32
C VAL A 175 17.20 -21.54 -11.67
N LYS A 176 16.64 -22.38 -12.53
CA LYS A 176 17.25 -23.60 -13.06
C LYS A 176 17.95 -23.28 -14.39
N LYS A 177 18.98 -24.06 -14.73
CA LYS A 177 19.62 -23.96 -16.04
C LYS A 177 18.61 -24.41 -17.11
N ALA A 178 18.48 -23.63 -18.19
CA ALA A 178 17.63 -24.05 -19.30
C ALA A 178 18.15 -25.37 -19.91
N PRO A 179 17.26 -26.31 -20.25
CA PRO A 179 17.66 -27.52 -20.97
C PRO A 179 18.28 -27.12 -22.32
N VAL A 180 19.42 -27.75 -22.65
CA VAL A 180 20.05 -27.55 -23.95
C VAL A 180 19.15 -28.19 -25.01
N LYS A 181 18.72 -27.41 -26.01
CA LYS A 181 17.94 -27.97 -27.12
C LYS A 181 18.77 -29.04 -27.82
N PRO A 182 18.28 -30.28 -28.00
CA PRO A 182 19.03 -31.29 -28.74
C PRO A 182 19.24 -30.82 -30.19
N VAL A 183 20.48 -30.91 -30.66
CA VAL A 183 20.82 -30.70 -32.07
C VAL A 183 20.66 -32.03 -32.77
N ALA A 184 19.72 -32.12 -33.72
CA ALA A 184 19.60 -33.29 -34.56
C ALA A 184 20.83 -33.38 -35.48
N ALA A 185 21.61 -34.46 -35.35
CA ALA A 185 22.65 -34.82 -36.28
C ALA A 185 22.18 -36.05 -37.04
N PHE A 186 22.04 -35.94 -38.36
CA PHE A 186 21.80 -37.07 -39.24
C PHE A 186 23.06 -37.35 -40.06
N SER A 187 23.45 -38.62 -40.13
CA SER A 187 24.42 -39.11 -41.10
C SER A 187 23.75 -40.21 -41.92
N ALA A 188 24.00 -40.21 -43.22
CA ALA A 188 23.57 -41.27 -44.12
C ALA A 188 24.81 -41.95 -44.69
N SER A 189 24.82 -43.28 -44.73
CA SER A 189 25.83 -44.04 -45.46
C SER A 189 25.24 -45.38 -45.95
N PRO A 190 25.36 -45.70 -47.26
CA PRO A 190 25.95 -44.89 -48.31
C PRO A 190 25.02 -43.74 -48.76
N THR A 191 25.59 -42.57 -49.07
CA THR A 191 24.85 -41.42 -49.64
C THR A 191 24.62 -41.54 -51.14
N SER A 192 25.02 -42.68 -51.75
CA SER A 192 24.83 -42.95 -53.17
C SER A 192 24.51 -44.42 -53.41
N GLY A 193 23.65 -44.65 -54.40
CA GLY A 193 23.30 -45.97 -54.92
C GLY A 193 23.07 -45.86 -56.43
N LYS A 194 23.46 -46.88 -57.20
CA LYS A 194 23.26 -46.87 -58.66
C LYS A 194 21.78 -47.08 -58.99
N CYS A 195 21.17 -46.08 -59.62
CA CYS A 195 19.84 -46.19 -60.20
C CYS A 195 19.92 -47.02 -61.49
N THR A 196 19.32 -48.22 -61.49
CA THR A 196 19.24 -49.04 -62.71
C THR A 196 17.82 -48.96 -63.25
N ILE A 197 17.61 -48.15 -64.29
CA ILE A 197 16.34 -48.10 -65.01
C ILE A 197 16.29 -49.35 -65.89
N LYS A 198 15.42 -50.30 -65.57
CA LYS A 198 15.06 -51.37 -66.51
C LYS A 198 14.19 -50.74 -67.60
N GLY A 199 14.74 -50.65 -68.81
CA GLY A 199 14.03 -50.15 -69.98
C GLY A 199 12.72 -50.90 -70.20
N ALA A 200 11.66 -50.15 -70.51
CA ALA A 200 10.43 -50.71 -71.03
C ALA A 200 10.71 -51.28 -72.43
N VAL A 201 10.36 -52.54 -72.62
CA VAL A 201 10.27 -53.17 -73.93
C VAL A 201 8.94 -52.72 -74.54
N TYR A 202 8.99 -52.11 -75.71
CA TYR A 202 7.87 -52.04 -76.65
C TYR A 202 8.31 -52.67 -77.96
#